data_AF-A0A1B6JBX5-F1
#
_entry.id   AF-A0A1B6JBX5-F1
#
_cell.length_a   1.000
_cell.length_b   1.000
_cell.length_c   1.000
_cell.angle_alpha   90.00
_cell.angle_beta   90.00
_cell.angle_gamma   90.00
#
_symmetry.space_group_name_H-M   'P 1'
#
loop_
_entity.id
_entity.type
_entity.pdbx_description
1 polymer ?
#
loop_
_entity_poly.entity_id
_entity_poly.type
_entity_poly.pdbx_seq_one_letter_code
_entity_poly.pdbx_strand_id
1 'polypeptide(L)'
;METQTCYSEPTEDGLNVHASTQCPGVLHDIIAAALKVPINSVNMSVRRCGGGYGSKLGKSGIVTLSCAVSAYVLQRPVRFVMTIEENMEIVGKRAGCLFNYLVGVDDNGVIQKMHIDY
;
A
#
# COMPACT_ATOMS: atom_id res chain seq x y z
N MET A 1 15.14 -6.17 4.13
CA MET A 1 13.87 -6.16 3.37
C MET A 1 13.61 -4.74 2.86
N GLU A 2 12.80 -4.58 1.80
CA GLU A 2 12.53 -3.29 1.14
C GLU A 2 11.38 -2.52 1.82
N THR A 3 11.63 -1.29 2.27
CA THR A 3 10.61 -0.34 2.79
C THR A 3 9.71 0.19 1.66
N GLN A 4 8.70 1.00 1.98
CA GLN A 4 7.92 1.68 0.93
C GLN A 4 8.82 2.61 0.10
N THR A 5 8.72 2.49 -1.22
CA THR A 5 9.54 3.25 -2.16
C THR A 5 8.82 3.48 -3.48
N CYS A 6 9.07 4.64 -4.08
CA CYS A 6 8.58 4.99 -5.40
C CYS A 6 9.58 5.92 -6.11
N TYR A 7 9.70 5.77 -7.42
CA TYR A 7 10.38 6.70 -8.30
C TYR A 7 9.42 7.15 -9.39
N SER A 8 9.34 8.45 -9.61
CA SER A 8 8.47 9.06 -10.61
C SER A 8 9.26 10.05 -11.43
N GLU A 9 9.08 10.02 -12.74
CA GLU A 9 9.76 10.92 -13.68
C GLU A 9 8.77 11.51 -14.68
N PRO A 10 8.76 12.84 -14.85
CA PRO A 10 7.98 13.48 -15.92
C PRO A 10 8.49 13.04 -17.28
N THR A 11 7.57 12.90 -18.22
CA THR A 11 7.85 12.71 -19.65
C THR A 11 7.31 13.91 -20.43
N GLU A 12 7.52 13.95 -21.74
CA GLU A 12 6.97 15.02 -22.59
C GLU A 12 5.44 15.12 -22.49
N ASP A 13 4.76 13.96 -22.42
CA ASP A 13 3.29 13.87 -22.45
C ASP A 13 2.65 13.48 -21.11
N GLY A 14 3.44 13.31 -20.04
CA GLY A 14 2.90 12.87 -18.75
C GLY A 14 3.91 12.38 -17.73
N LEU A 15 3.74 11.16 -17.22
CA LEU A 15 4.49 10.67 -16.06
C LEU A 15 4.76 9.15 -16.13
N ASN A 16 6.02 8.76 -15.95
CA ASN A 16 6.37 7.37 -15.64
C ASN A 16 6.48 7.19 -14.12
N VAL A 17 5.86 6.13 -13.60
CA VAL A 17 5.84 5.80 -12.17
C VAL A 17 6.31 4.37 -11.96
N HIS A 18 7.36 4.23 -11.14
CA HIS A 18 7.95 2.97 -10.73
C HIS A 18 7.74 2.80 -9.23
N ALA A 19 6.74 1.99 -8.86
CA ALA A 19 6.32 1.86 -7.47
C ALA A 19 6.59 0.46 -6.92
N SER A 20 6.91 0.36 -5.63
CA SER A 20 6.86 -0.90 -4.90
C SER A 20 5.44 -1.10 -4.36
N THR A 21 4.57 -1.72 -5.18
CA THR A 21 3.14 -1.89 -4.86
C THR A 21 2.60 -3.26 -5.31
N GLN A 22 1.59 -3.74 -4.59
CA GLN A 22 0.81 -4.95 -4.93
C GLN A 22 -0.48 -4.61 -5.71
N CYS A 23 -0.85 -3.33 -5.82
CA CYS A 23 -2.06 -2.87 -6.52
C CYS A 23 -1.75 -1.77 -7.55
N PRO A 24 -0.99 -2.08 -8.63
CA PRO A 24 -0.59 -1.07 -9.61
C PRO A 24 -1.78 -0.43 -10.35
N GLY A 25 -2.77 -1.22 -10.80
CA GLY A 25 -3.92 -0.67 -11.53
C GLY A 25 -4.71 0.36 -10.72
N VAL A 26 -4.95 0.10 -9.44
CA VAL A 26 -5.65 1.03 -8.54
C VAL A 26 -4.85 2.33 -8.36
N LEU A 27 -3.53 2.23 -8.13
CA LEU A 27 -2.71 3.43 -7.94
C LEU A 27 -2.54 4.22 -9.22
N HIS A 28 -2.49 3.57 -10.38
CA HIS A 28 -2.46 4.22 -11.68
C HIS A 28 -3.67 5.14 -11.88
N ASP A 29 -4.87 4.61 -11.63
CA ASP A 29 -6.12 5.37 -11.78
C ASP A 29 -6.20 6.52 -10.75
N ILE A 30 -5.76 6.27 -9.51
CA ILE A 30 -5.71 7.29 -8.44
C ILE A 30 -4.74 8.42 -8.80
N ILE A 31 -3.57 8.12 -9.36
CA ILE A 31 -2.59 9.15 -9.75
C ILE A 31 -3.16 10.03 -10.86
N ALA A 32 -3.72 9.43 -11.91
CA ALA A 32 -4.33 10.20 -13.00
C ALA A 32 -5.46 11.10 -12.49
N ALA A 33 -6.32 10.57 -11.63
CA ALA A 33 -7.40 11.34 -10.99
C ALA A 33 -6.88 12.49 -10.12
N ALA A 34 -5.87 12.24 -9.29
CA ALA A 34 -5.29 13.25 -8.40
C ALA A 34 -4.58 14.37 -9.15
N LEU A 35 -3.88 14.05 -10.24
CA LEU A 35 -3.21 15.01 -11.11
C LEU A 35 -4.18 15.70 -12.08
N LYS A 36 -5.43 15.21 -12.19
CA LYS A 36 -6.44 15.66 -13.15
C LYS A 36 -5.95 15.56 -14.61
N VAL A 37 -5.26 14.47 -14.92
CA VAL A 37 -4.73 14.18 -16.26
C VAL A 37 -5.43 12.96 -16.86
N PRO A 38 -5.42 12.80 -18.19
CA PRO A 38 -5.90 11.58 -18.84
C PRO A 38 -5.18 10.33 -18.30
N ILE A 39 -5.91 9.24 -18.10
CA ILE A 39 -5.36 7.98 -17.59
C ILE A 39 -4.17 7.48 -18.44
N ASN A 40 -4.24 7.63 -19.77
CA ASN A 40 -3.19 7.22 -20.70
C ASN A 40 -1.92 8.09 -20.66
N SER A 41 -1.90 9.19 -19.91
CA SER A 41 -0.69 10.02 -19.71
C SER A 41 0.19 9.51 -18.56
N VAL A 42 -0.28 8.51 -17.79
CA VAL A 42 0.47 7.92 -16.69
C VAL A 42 0.87 6.50 -17.07
N ASN A 43 2.16 6.20 -17.04
CA ASN A 43 2.67 4.84 -17.20
C ASN A 43 3.10 4.30 -15.85
N MET A 44 2.47 3.23 -15.37
CA MET A 44 2.87 2.58 -14.12
C MET A 44 3.58 1.26 -14.37
N SER A 45 4.72 1.05 -13.72
CA SER A 45 5.44 -0.22 -13.77
C SER A 45 5.90 -0.70 -12.40
N VAL A 46 5.85 -2.02 -12.21
CA VAL A 46 6.33 -2.71 -11.01
C VAL A 46 7.16 -3.90 -11.46
N ARG A 47 8.48 -3.86 -11.26
CA ARG A 47 9.34 -4.98 -11.65
C ARG A 47 9.29 -6.13 -10.65
N ARG A 48 9.45 -5.80 -9.36
CA ARG A 48 9.38 -6.73 -8.22
C ARG A 48 9.12 -5.92 -6.94
N CYS A 49 8.54 -6.54 -5.94
CA CYS A 49 8.51 -6.02 -4.57
C CYS A 49 9.47 -6.82 -3.70
N GLY A 50 10.34 -6.16 -2.94
CA GLY A 50 11.27 -6.78 -1.98
C GLY A 50 10.61 -7.17 -0.66
N GLY A 51 9.42 -7.80 -0.74
CA GLY A 51 8.52 -8.09 0.38
C GLY A 51 7.34 -7.11 0.44
N GLY A 52 6.16 -7.60 0.80
CA GLY A 52 4.91 -6.82 0.84
C GLY A 52 3.95 -7.26 1.94
N TYR A 53 3.64 -8.55 2.03
CA TYR A 53 2.80 -9.16 3.09
C TYR A 53 1.47 -8.42 3.34
N GLY A 54 0.90 -7.81 2.30
CA GLY A 54 -0.36 -7.05 2.34
C GLY A 54 -0.19 -5.56 2.60
N SER A 55 0.93 -5.12 3.17
CA SER A 55 1.17 -3.68 3.43
C SER A 55 1.23 -2.84 2.15
N LYS A 56 1.69 -3.43 1.05
CA LYS A 56 1.82 -2.79 -0.27
C LYS A 56 0.55 -2.88 -1.13
N LEU A 57 -0.57 -3.35 -0.59
CA LEU A 57 -1.87 -3.31 -1.28
C LEU A 57 -2.51 -1.92 -1.23
N GLY A 58 -2.48 -1.28 -0.06
CA GLY A 58 -3.09 0.03 0.15
C GLY A 58 -2.11 1.12 0.61
N LYS A 59 -1.21 0.80 1.56
CA LYS A 59 -0.37 1.81 2.21
C LYS A 59 0.76 2.34 1.31
N SER A 60 1.16 1.57 0.30
CA SER A 60 2.09 2.00 -0.76
C SER A 60 1.57 3.24 -1.53
N GLY A 61 0.27 3.48 -1.52
CA GLY A 61 -0.34 4.65 -2.16
C GLY A 61 0.12 5.99 -1.58
N ILE A 62 0.46 6.03 -0.28
CA ILE A 62 0.96 7.25 0.37
C ILE A 62 2.25 7.70 -0.32
N VAL A 63 3.25 6.82 -0.39
CA VAL A 63 4.54 7.11 -1.02
C VAL A 63 4.41 7.32 -2.52
N THR A 64 3.61 6.48 -3.18
CA THR A 64 3.46 6.51 -4.65
C THR A 64 2.81 7.81 -5.11
N LEU A 65 1.70 8.22 -4.47
CA LEU A 65 0.99 9.43 -4.84
C LEU A 65 1.80 10.69 -4.53
N SER A 66 2.45 10.75 -3.35
CA SER A 66 3.33 11.86 -2.99
C SER A 66 4.50 12.01 -3.97
N CYS A 67 5.10 10.89 -4.40
CA CYS A 67 6.19 10.89 -5.38
C CYS A 67 5.72 11.38 -6.76
N ALA A 68 4.58 10.87 -7.24
CA ALA A 68 4.00 11.24 -8.52
C ALA A 68 3.60 12.73 -8.58
N VAL A 69 2.91 13.22 -7.55
CA VAL A 69 2.53 14.65 -7.45
C VAL A 69 3.75 15.55 -7.40
N SER A 70 4.75 15.17 -6.61
CA SER A 70 5.99 15.96 -6.51
C SER A 70 6.73 16.03 -7.85
N ALA A 71 6.86 14.90 -8.55
CA ALA A 71 7.48 14.87 -9.87
C ALA A 71 6.73 15.73 -10.88
N TYR A 72 5.39 15.64 -10.90
CA TYR A 72 4.53 16.41 -11.78
C TYR A 72 4.60 17.92 -11.50
N VAL A 73 4.56 18.35 -10.24
CA VAL A 73 4.60 19.78 -9.89
C VAL A 73 5.99 20.38 -10.13
N LEU A 74 7.05 19.65 -9.75
CA LEU A 74 8.42 20.16 -9.84
C LEU A 74 9.04 19.99 -11.23
N GLN A 75 8.36 19.27 -12.14
CA GLN A 75 8.84 18.95 -13.48
C GLN A 75 10.26 18.38 -13.48
N ARG A 76 10.52 17.47 -12.53
CA ARG A 76 11.79 16.74 -12.41
C ARG A 76 11.58 15.35 -11.85
N PRO A 77 12.49 14.41 -12.11
CA PRO A 77 12.46 13.10 -11.46
C PRO A 77 12.52 13.22 -9.93
N VAL A 78 11.67 12.47 -9.25
CA VAL A 78 11.59 12.39 -7.79
C VAL A 78 11.70 10.93 -7.37
N ARG A 79 12.47 10.67 -6.32
CA ARG A 79 12.52 9.38 -5.65
C ARG A 79 12.13 9.57 -4.19
N PHE A 80 11.21 8.74 -3.73
CA PHE A 80 10.82 8.66 -2.33
C PHE A 80 11.21 7.28 -1.81
N VAL A 81 12.08 7.23 -0.81
CA VAL A 81 12.42 6.01 -0.07
C VAL A 81 12.19 6.28 1.41
N MET A 82 11.29 5.53 2.04
CA MET A 82 11.06 5.67 3.48
C MET A 82 12.19 5.03 4.27
N THR A 83 12.58 5.68 5.37
CA THR A 83 13.35 5.05 6.44
C THR A 83 12.54 3.93 7.09
N ILE A 84 13.20 3.05 7.83
CA ILE A 84 12.49 1.94 8.49
C ILE A 84 11.60 2.45 9.62
N GLU A 85 12.02 3.52 10.29
CA GLU A 85 11.30 4.21 11.37
C GLU A 85 9.98 4.79 10.85
N GLU A 86 10.04 5.63 9.80
CA GLU A 86 8.84 6.20 9.17
C GLU A 86 7.92 5.12 8.63
N ASN A 87 8.50 4.04 8.07
CA ASN A 87 7.73 2.94 7.51
C ASN A 87 6.94 2.21 8.62
N MET A 88 7.57 1.96 9.77
CA MET A 88 6.89 1.31 10.90
C MET A 88 5.82 2.21 11.53
N GLU A 89 6.02 3.52 11.52
CA GLU A 89 5.06 4.49 12.06
C GLU A 89 3.83 4.67 11.16
N ILE A 90 4.04 4.85 9.85
CA ILE A 90 2.96 5.24 8.92
C ILE A 90 2.17 4.05 8.35
N VAL A 91 2.86 2.96 8.00
CA VAL A 91 2.22 1.81 7.32
C VAL A 91 1.31 1.05 8.28
N GLY A 92 1.68 1.02 9.56
CA GLY A 92 1.00 0.25 10.59
C GLY A 92 1.31 -1.25 10.52
N LYS A 93 0.57 -2.02 11.33
CA LYS A 93 0.73 -3.47 11.48
C LYS A 93 -0.63 -4.18 11.40
N ARG A 94 -0.62 -5.51 11.54
CA ARG A 94 -1.85 -6.30 11.66
C ARG A 94 -2.72 -5.73 12.78
N ALA A 95 -4.02 -5.61 12.53
CA ALA A 95 -4.97 -5.20 13.56
C ALA A 95 -4.86 -6.13 14.77
N GLY A 96 -4.84 -5.55 15.97
CA GLY A 96 -5.00 -6.32 17.19
C GLY A 96 -6.38 -6.95 17.21
N CYS A 97 -6.46 -8.21 17.59
CA CYS A 97 -7.72 -8.92 17.74
C CYS A 97 -7.90 -9.27 19.21
N LEU A 98 -9.05 -8.90 19.78
CA LEU A 98 -9.47 -9.29 21.11
C LEU A 98 -10.84 -9.93 20.97
N PHE A 99 -10.97 -11.15 21.47
CA PHE A 99 -12.23 -11.88 21.47
C PHE A 99 -12.46 -12.43 22.88
N ASN A 100 -13.63 -12.18 23.43
CA ASN A 100 -14.09 -12.85 24.64
C ASN A 100 -14.96 -14.02 24.20
N TYR A 101 -14.75 -15.21 24.77
CA TYR A 101 -15.53 -16.38 24.38
C TYR A 101 -15.89 -17.27 25.56
N LEU A 102 -17.04 -17.93 25.44
CA LEU A 102 -17.54 -18.94 26.36
C LEU A 102 -17.75 -20.23 25.57
N VAL A 103 -17.09 -21.31 26.01
CA VAL A 103 -17.19 -22.63 25.38
C VAL A 103 -17.77 -23.62 26.40
N GLY A 104 -18.82 -24.33 26.01
CA GLY A 104 -19.36 -25.47 26.74
C GLY A 104 -18.85 -26.77 26.13
N VAL A 105 -18.29 -27.65 26.96
CA VAL A 105 -17.82 -28.99 26.59
C VAL A 105 -18.58 -30.07 27.37
N ASP A 106 -18.65 -31.28 26.80
CA ASP A 106 -19.14 -32.46 27.53
C ASP A 106 -18.02 -33.12 28.36
N ASP A 107 -18.36 -34.20 29.07
CA ASP A 107 -17.42 -34.94 29.94
C ASP A 107 -16.26 -35.60 29.17
N ASN A 108 -16.42 -35.80 27.86
CA ASN A 108 -15.36 -36.31 26.98
C ASN A 108 -14.50 -35.17 26.39
N GLY A 109 -14.78 -33.92 26.74
CA GLY A 109 -14.10 -32.72 26.23
C GLY A 109 -14.57 -32.28 24.83
N VAL A 110 -15.68 -32.81 24.32
CA VAL A 110 -16.22 -32.43 23.01
C VAL A 110 -16.98 -31.11 23.13
N ILE A 111 -16.65 -30.14 22.27
CA ILE A 111 -17.32 -28.84 22.21
C ILE A 111 -18.79 -29.02 21.81
N GLN A 112 -19.70 -28.57 22.67
CA GLN A 112 -21.15 -28.61 22.46
C GLN A 112 -21.70 -27.26 22.00
N LYS A 113 -21.11 -26.17 22.50
CA LYS A 113 -21.52 -24.80 22.18
C LYS A 113 -20.34 -23.84 22.33
N MET A 114 -20.29 -22.82 21.49
CA MET A 114 -19.38 -21.69 21.62
C MET A 114 -20.15 -20.37 21.42
N HIS A 115 -19.90 -19.40 22.29
CA HIS A 115 -20.35 -18.02 22.17
C HIS A 115 -19.12 -17.12 22.12
N ILE A 116 -19.05 -16.19 21.17
CA ILE A 116 -17.92 -15.28 20.99
C ILE A 116 -18.45 -13.85 20.90
N ASP A 117 -17.92 -12.97 21.73
CA ASP A 117 -18.06 -11.53 21.63
C ASP A 117 -16.83 -10.97 20.90
N TYR A 118 -17.06 -10.30 19.76
CA TYR A 118 -16.04 -9.70 18.90
C TYR A 118 -16.15 -8.17 18.86
#